data_AF-A0A2W5E278-F1
#
_entry.id   AF-A0A2W5E278-F1
#
_cell.length_a   1.000
_cell.length_b   1.000
_cell.length_c   1.000
_cell.angle_alpha   90.00
_cell.angle_beta   90.00
_cell.angle_gamma   90.00
#
_symmetry.space_group_name_H-M   'P 1'
#
loop_
_entity.id
_entity.type
_entity.pdbx_description
1 polymer ?
#
loop_
_entity_poly.entity_id
_entity_poly.type
_entity_poly.pdbx_seq_one_letter_code
_entity_poly.pdbx_strand_id
1 'polypeptide(L)' 'MPRTDLDRALREGLADALGFFVGALAGWGLGRWLGVDFVASTEWNAAQVGALLLIVAGCGAGRWLARRLLLKA' A
#
# COMPACT_ATOMS: atom_id res chain seq x y z
N MET A 1 24.96 15.72 10.45
CA MET A 1 24.01 14.69 10.92
C MET A 1 24.79 13.40 11.14
N PRO A 2 24.60 12.70 12.27
CA PRO A 2 25.22 11.40 12.49
C PRO A 2 24.76 10.44 11.39
N ARG A 3 25.70 9.75 10.74
CA ARG A 3 25.43 8.86 9.59
C ARG A 3 24.40 7.76 9.93
N THR A 4 24.41 7.33 11.19
CA THR A 4 23.47 6.37 11.79
C THR A 4 22.01 6.80 11.78
N ASP A 5 21.72 8.11 11.89
CA ASP A 5 20.34 8.60 11.88
C ASP A 5 19.76 8.60 10.47
N LEU A 6 20.59 8.90 9.47
CA LEU A 6 20.21 8.85 8.07
C LEU A 6 19.94 7.41 7.63
N ASP A 7 20.81 6.46 7.98
CA ASP A 7 20.63 5.05 7.63
C ASP A 7 19.32 4.47 8.20
N ARG A 8 18.96 4.88 9.43
CA ARG A 8 17.69 4.52 10.05
C ARG A 8 16.51 5.15 9.32
N ALA A 9 16.57 6.46 9.04
CA ALA A 9 15.50 7.16 8.33
C ALA A 9 15.26 6.59 6.93
N LEU A 10 16.33 6.20 6.22
CA LEU A 10 16.25 5.56 4.91
C LEU A 10 15.60 4.18 4.99
N ARG A 11 15.92 3.38 6.00
CA ARG A 11 15.26 2.08 6.23
C ARG A 11 13.78 2.25 6.55
N GLU A 12 13.42 3.22 7.40
CA GLU A 12 12.03 3.53 7.72
C GLU A 12 11.25 3.99 6.48
N GLY A 13 11.83 4.89 5.68
CA GLY A 13 11.24 5.37 4.43
C GLY A 13 11.09 4.26 3.39
N LEU A 14 12.08 3.37 3.26
CA LEU A 14 12.02 2.23 2.35
C LEU A 14 10.92 1.24 2.78
N ALA A 15 10.82 0.93 4.08
CA ALA A 15 9.78 0.08 4.62
C ALA A 15 8.37 0.66 4.37
N ASP A 16 8.21 1.97 4.53
CA ASP A 16 6.95 2.64 4.19
C ASP A 16 6.61 2.56 2.71
N ALA A 17 7.57 2.87 1.84
CA ALA A 17 7.35 2.90 0.40
C ALA A 17 6.97 1.51 -0.13
N LEU A 18 7.72 0.47 0.31
CA LEU A 18 7.42 -0.91 -0.03
C LEU A 18 6.07 -1.36 0.55
N GLY A 19 5.79 -1.05 1.81
CA GLY A 19 4.51 -1.38 2.44
C GLY A 19 3.33 -0.72 1.76
N PHE A 20 3.46 0.55 1.39
CA PHE A 20 2.45 1.29 0.64
C PHE A 20 2.23 0.67 -0.74
N PHE A 21 3.30 0.43 -1.50
CA PHE A 21 3.22 -0.09 -2.87
C PHE A 21 2.66 -1.51 -2.92
N VAL A 22 3.20 -2.43 -2.10
CA VAL A 22 2.73 -3.82 -2.02
C VAL A 22 1.29 -3.85 -1.47
N GLY A 23 0.97 -2.99 -0.51
CA GLY A 23 -0.38 -2.84 0.02
C GLY A 23 -1.38 -2.38 -1.04
N ALA A 24 -1.01 -1.39 -1.86
CA ALA A 24 -1.82 -0.92 -2.97
C ALA A 24 -2.10 -2.03 -3.99
N LEU A 25 -1.06 -2.78 -4.36
CA LEU A 25 -1.17 -3.91 -5.28
C LEU A 25 -2.06 -5.02 -4.73
N ALA A 26 -1.97 -5.32 -3.43
CA ALA A 26 -2.84 -6.29 -2.77
C ALA A 26 -4.31 -5.83 -2.76
N GLY A 27 -4.57 -4.56 -2.44
CA GLY A 27 -5.91 -3.97 -2.48
C GLY A 27 -6.50 -3.97 -3.89
N TRP A 28 -5.71 -3.63 -4.90
CA TRP A 28 -6.11 -3.71 -6.31
C TRP A 28 -6.39 -5.14 -6.75
N GLY A 29 -5.49 -6.07 -6.39
CA GLY A 29 -5.65 -7.50 -6.69
C GLY A 29 -6.93 -8.08 -6.09
N LEU A 30 -7.27 -7.71 -4.85
CA LEU A 30 -8.54 -8.07 -4.23
C LEU A 30 -9.74 -7.45 -4.96
N GLY A 31 -9.67 -6.18 -5.37
CA GLY A 31 -10.72 -5.53 -6.15
C GLY A 31 -10.97 -6.26 -7.47
N ARG A 32 -9.88 -6.64 -8.15
CA ARG A 32 -9.93 -7.43 -9.39
C ARG A 32 -10.50 -8.83 -9.15
N TRP A 33 -10.19 -9.47 -8.02
CA TRP A 33 -10.77 -10.77 -7.64
C TRP A 33 -12.27 -10.67 -7.34
N LEU A 34 -12.72 -9.53 -6.80
CA LEU A 34 -14.14 -9.19 -6.63
C LEU A 34 -14.84 -8.80 -7.95
N GLY A 35 -14.13 -8.86 -9.08
CA GLY A 35 -14.67 -8.58 -10.41
C GLY A 35 -14.65 -7.11 -10.81
N VAL A 36 -14.01 -6.24 -10.00
CA VAL A 36 -13.96 -4.80 -10.24
C VAL A 36 -12.53 -4.36 -10.52
N ASP A 37 -12.22 -4.11 -11.78
CA ASP A 37 -10.91 -3.60 -12.18
C ASP A 37 -10.93 -2.08 -12.31
N PHE A 38 -10.64 -1.39 -11.19
CA PHE A 38 -10.62 0.07 -11.14
C PHE A 38 -9.68 0.70 -12.17
N VAL A 39 -8.51 0.09 -12.41
CA VAL A 39 -7.46 0.66 -13.28
C VAL A 39 -7.81 0.50 -14.74
N ALA A 40 -8.41 -0.64 -15.11
CA ALA A 40 -8.81 -0.89 -16.49
C ALA A 40 -10.15 -0.24 -16.87
N SER A 41 -10.99 0.08 -15.87
CA SER A 41 -12.32 0.64 -16.13
C SER A 41 -12.29 2.17 -16.25
N THR A 42 -13.00 2.70 -17.24
CA THR A 42 -13.21 4.15 -17.42
C THR A 42 -14.49 4.66 -16.78
N GLU A 43 -15.33 3.77 -16.23
CA GLU A 43 -16.58 4.19 -15.60
C GLU A 43 -16.35 4.70 -14.17
N TRP A 44 -17.36 5.36 -13.61
CA TRP A 44 -17.34 5.82 -12.22
C TRP A 44 -18.66 5.46 -11.52
N ASN A 45 -18.69 4.27 -10.94
CA ASN A 45 -19.82 3.68 -10.25
C ASN A 45 -19.42 3.28 -8.81
N ALA A 46 -20.40 2.86 -8.01
CA ALA A 46 -20.17 2.49 -6.61
C ALA A 46 -19.15 1.35 -6.44
N ALA A 47 -19.08 0.43 -7.40
CA ALA A 47 -18.10 -0.66 -7.39
C ALA A 47 -16.67 -0.13 -7.57
N GLN A 48 -16.43 0.78 -8.51
CA GLN A 48 -15.12 1.42 -8.70
C GLN A 48 -14.68 2.24 -7.49
N VAL A 49 -15.60 2.99 -6.89
CA VAL A 49 -15.33 3.69 -5.64
C VAL A 49 -14.95 2.70 -4.54
N GLY A 50 -15.67 1.56 -4.44
CA GLY A 50 -15.32 0.48 -3.52
C GLY A 50 -13.93 -0.12 -3.78
N ALA A 51 -13.58 -0.38 -5.04
CA ALA A 51 -12.26 -0.88 -5.42
C ALA A 51 -11.15 0.13 -5.13
N LEU A 52 -11.37 1.42 -5.36
CA LEU A 52 -10.44 2.49 -4.99
C LEU A 52 -10.24 2.55 -3.48
N LEU A 53 -11.33 2.49 -2.71
CA LEU A 53 -11.26 2.44 -1.25
C LEU A 53 -10.48 1.22 -0.76
N LEU A 54 -10.61 0.07 -1.44
CA LEU A 54 -9.87 -1.14 -1.12
C LEU A 54 -8.36 -0.99 -1.41
N ILE A 55 -7.99 -0.33 -2.51
CA ILE A 55 -6.60 0.03 -2.82
C ILE A 55 -6.03 0.95 -1.73
N VAL A 56 -6.76 2.01 -1.38
CA VAL A 56 -6.35 2.97 -0.35
C VAL A 56 -6.22 2.29 1.03
N ALA A 57 -7.17 1.41 1.38
CA ALA A 57 -7.10 0.61 2.60
C ALA A 57 -5.88 -0.33 2.58
N GLY A 58 -5.59 -0.95 1.43
CA GLY A 58 -4.40 -1.75 1.18
C GLY A 58 -3.11 -0.97 1.43
N CYS A 59 -3.01 0.27 0.92
CA CYS A 59 -1.87 1.15 1.17
C CYS A 59 -1.62 1.40 2.67
N GLY A 60 -2.68 1.70 3.43
CA GLY A 60 -2.59 1.96 4.87
C GLY A 60 -2.20 0.71 5.66
N ALA A 61 -2.85 -0.42 5.39
CA ALA A 61 -2.59 -1.70 6.02
C ALA A 61 -1.18 -2.23 5.69
N GLY A 62 -0.77 -2.13 4.43
CA GLY A 62 0.54 -2.57 3.95
C GLY A 62 1.68 -1.76 4.57
N ARG A 63 1.53 -0.43 4.68
CA ARG A 63 2.49 0.43 5.40
C ARG A 63 2.60 0.03 6.87
N TRP A 64 1.47 -0.19 7.55
CA TRP A 64 1.46 -0.59 8.95
C TRP A 64 2.13 -1.95 9.17
N LEU A 65 1.86 -2.91 8.28
CA LEU A 65 2.45 -4.25 8.32
C LEU A 65 3.96 -4.20 8.04
N ALA A 66 4.39 -3.45 7.02
CA ALA A 66 5.80 -3.30 6.66
C ALA A 66 6.60 -2.65 7.79
N ARG A 67 6.06 -1.61 8.45
CA ARG A 67 6.68 -1.06 9.66
C ARG A 67 6.79 -2.11 10.77
N ARG A 68 5.74 -2.89 11.01
CA ARG A 68 5.77 -3.96 12.03
C ARG A 68 6.76 -5.07 11.72
N LEU A 69 7.01 -5.38 10.44
CA LEU A 69 7.91 -6.47 10.05
C LEU A 69 9.37 -6.02 9.91
N LEU A 70 9.61 -4.82 9.37
CA LEU A 70 10.95 -4.33 9.03
C LEU A 70 11.60 -3.47 10.11
N LEU A 71 10.80 -2.85 11.00
CA LEU A 71 11.33 -2.01 12.09
C LEU A 71 11.27 -2.71 13.46
N LYS A 72 10.59 -3.85 13.54
CA LYS A 72 10.58 -4.72 14.72
C LYS A 72 11.61 -5.86 14.62
N ALA A 73 12.25 -6.03 13.46
CA ALA A 73 13.37 -6.94 13.22
C ALA A 73 14.69 -6.16 13.28
#